data_AF-A0A6M3IMF4-F1
#
_entry.id   AF-A0A6M3IMF4-F1
#
_cell.length_a   1.000
_cell.length_b   1.000
_cell.length_c   1.000
_cell.angle_alpha   90.00
_cell.angle_beta   90.00
_cell.angle_gamma   90.00
#
_symmetry.space_group_name_H-M   'P 1'
#
loop_
_entity.id
_entity.type
_entity.pdbx_description
1 polymer ?
#
loop_
_entity_poly.entity_id
_entity_poly.type
_entity_poly.pdbx_seq_one_letter_code
_entity_poly.pdbx_strand_id
1 'polypeptide(L)' 'MSFTHVVKLNWCGELHTFYTSSSTDLKALGNAITQLAKRLKVSRNYVKNEFDGRKDNFKVERR' A
#
# COMPACT_ATOMS: atom_id res chain seq x y z
N MET A 1 7.27 -16.03 13.67
CA MET A 1 7.66 -15.83 12.26
C MET A 1 7.10 -14.50 11.79
N SER A 2 7.96 -13.56 11.39
CA SER A 2 7.53 -12.28 10.83
C SER A 2 7.26 -12.46 9.34
N PHE A 3 5.99 -12.53 8.95
CA PHE A 3 5.61 -12.58 7.54
C PHE A 3 5.89 -11.21 6.90
N THR A 4 6.68 -11.18 5.83
CA THR A 4 7.04 -9.92 5.17
C THR A 4 6.16 -9.74 3.96
N HIS A 5 5.27 -8.76 3.98
CA HIS A 5 4.43 -8.45 2.84
C HIS A 5 5.12 -7.36 2.01
N VAL A 6 5.19 -7.59 0.71
CA VAL A 6 5.62 -6.61 -0.29
C VAL A 6 4.36 -6.02 -0.92
N VAL A 7 4.14 -4.72 -0.74
CA VAL A 7 2.99 -4.02 -1.31
C VAL A 7 3.48 -3.10 -2.42
N LYS A 8 2.97 -3.32 -3.63
CA LYS A 8 3.20 -2.47 -4.80
C LYS A 8 1.95 -1.62 -5.00
N LEU A 9 2.10 -0.31 -5.00
CA LEU A 9 1.04 0.68 -5.23
C LEU A 9 1.38 1.47 -6.49
N ASN A 10 0.50 1.47 -7.48
CA ASN A 10 0.58 2.34 -8.63
C ASN A 10 -0.15 3.65 -8.30
N TRP A 11 0.60 4.74 -8.18
CA TRP A 11 0.07 6.08 -7.92
C TRP A 11 0.30 6.97 -9.14
N CYS A 12 -0.77 7.33 -9.85
CA CYS A 12 -0.69 8.17 -11.05
C CYS A 12 0.34 7.71 -12.12
N GLY A 13 0.61 6.40 -12.22
CA GLY A 13 1.62 5.84 -13.13
C GLY A 13 2.99 5.59 -12.51
N GLU A 14 3.23 6.07 -11.28
CA GLU A 14 4.45 5.77 -10.52
C GLU A 14 4.25 4.56 -9.62
N LEU A 15 5.14 3.57 -9.75
CA LEU A 15 5.06 2.32 -9.02
C LEU A 15 5.87 2.41 -7.72
N HIS A 16 5.17 2.48 -6.59
CA HIS A 16 5.76 2.53 -5.26
C HIS A 16 5.75 1.15 -4.60
N THR A 17 6.92 0.70 -4.16
CA THR A 17 7.05 -0.58 -3.44
C THR A 17 7.32 -0.32 -1.96
N PHE A 18 6.51 -0.94 -1.11
CA PHE A 18 6.61 -0.86 0.35
C PHE A 18 6.77 -2.24 0.95
N TYR A 19 7.66 -2.34 1.94
CA TYR A 19 7.88 -3.55 2.71
C TYR A 19 7.23 -3.39 4.07
N THR A 20 6.37 -4.33 4.45
CA THR A 20 5.65 -4.27 5.72
C THR A 20 5.56 -5.65 6.36
N SER A 21 5.99 -5.72 7.61
CA SER A 21 5.94 -6.92 8.45
C SER A 21 4.56 -7.07 9.09
N SER A 22 3.52 -7.11 8.26
CA SER A 22 2.13 -7.21 8.74
C SER A 22 1.66 -8.65 8.81
N SER A 23 0.77 -8.96 9.75
CA SER A 23 0.21 -10.30 9.92
C SER A 23 -0.86 -10.65 8.86
N THR A 24 -1.43 -9.64 8.20
CA THR A 24 -2.50 -9.79 7.22
C THR A 24 -2.31 -8.84 6.03
N ASP A 25 -2.80 -9.23 4.86
CA ASP A 25 -2.71 -8.45 3.61
C ASP A 25 -3.43 -7.08 3.73
N LEU A 26 -4.55 -7.02 4.46
CA LEU A 26 -5.27 -5.77 4.74
C LEU A 26 -4.45 -4.79 5.59
N LYS A 27 -3.75 -5.29 6.63
CA LYS A 27 -2.85 -4.47 7.45
C LYS A 27 -1.63 -4.03 6.64
N ALA A 28 -1.10 -4.91 5.78
CA ALA A 28 0.00 -4.59 4.88
C ALA A 28 -0.37 -3.43 3.95
N LEU A 29 -1.53 -3.52 3.29
CA LEU A 29 -2.06 -2.47 2.43
C LEU A 29 -2.26 -1.16 3.21
N GLY A 30 -2.87 -1.22 4.39
CA GLY A 30 -3.11 -0.03 5.23
C GLY A 30 -1.81 0.68 5.64
N ASN A 31 -0.76 -0.09 5.94
CA ASN A 31 0.57 0.44 6.23
C ASN A 31 1.22 1.07 4.99
N ALA A 32 1.15 0.40 3.84
CA ALA A 32 1.68 0.92 2.58
C ALA A 32 0.99 2.23 2.16
N ILE A 33 -0.35 2.29 2.23
CA ILE A 33 -1.14 3.50 1.99
C ILE A 33 -0.71 4.62 2.93
N THR A 34 -0.47 4.32 4.21
CA THR A 34 -0.02 5.32 5.19
C THR A 34 1.38 5.84 4.87
N GLN A 35 2.31 4.98 4.44
CA GLN A 35 3.64 5.39 4.02
C GLN A 35 3.61 6.22 2.73
N LEU A 36 2.78 5.82 1.76
CA LEU A 36 2.58 6.55 0.52
C LEU A 36 2.01 7.95 0.79
N ALA A 37 0.98 8.04 1.63
CA ALA A 37 0.38 9.32 2.04
C ALA A 37 1.40 10.26 2.70
N LYS A 38 2.26 9.74 3.58
CA LYS A 38 3.35 10.51 4.20
C LYS A 38 4.37 11.00 3.15
N ARG A 39 4.76 10.14 2.20
CA ARG A 39 5.73 10.47 1.16
C ARG A 39 5.23 11.56 0.22
N LEU A 40 3.96 11.48 -0.15
CA LEU A 40 3.28 12.45 -1.00
C LEU A 40 2.78 13.69 -0.24
N LYS A 41 2.88 13.70 1.10
CA LYS A 41 2.32 14.74 1.99
C LYS A 41 0.83 15.00 1.77
N VAL A 42 0.07 13.94 1.51
CA VAL A 42 -1.38 13.99 1.31
C VAL A 42 -2.13 13.24 2.42
N SER A 43 -3.42 13.48 2.52
CA SER A 43 -4.29 12.79 3.48
C SER A 43 -4.39 11.29 3.17
N ARG A 44 -4.27 10.45 4.20
CA ARG A 44 -4.45 8.99 4.07
C ARG A 44 -5.78 8.62 3.41
N ASN A 45 -6.87 9.31 3.74
CA ASN A 45 -8.18 9.08 3.12
C ASN A 45 -8.19 9.38 1.62
N TYR A 46 -7.45 10.38 1.18
CA TYR A 46 -7.32 10.71 -0.24
C TYR A 46 -6.64 9.56 -0.99
N VAL A 47 -5.53 9.07 -0.45
CA VAL A 47 -4.82 7.91 -0.99
C VAL A 47 -5.73 6.68 -0.98
N LYS A 48 -6.40 6.41 0.15
CA LYS A 48 -7.32 5.28 0.27
C LYS A 48 -8.42 5.33 -0.78
N ASN A 49 -9.05 6.48 -1.00
CA ASN A 49 -10.11 6.65 -2.00
C ASN A 49 -9.63 6.41 -3.43
N GLU A 50 -8.38 6.74 -3.76
CA GLU A 50 -7.82 6.44 -5.09
C GLU A 50 -7.65 4.93 -5.32
N PHE A 51 -7.37 4.17 -4.26
CA PHE A 51 -7.26 2.72 -4.32
C PHE A 51 -8.59 1.98 -4.02
N ASP A 52 -9.60 2.69 -3.53
CA ASP A 52 -10.92 2.13 -3.20
C ASP A 52 -11.65 1.82 -4.51
N GLY A 53 -11.91 0.52 -4.76
CA GLY A 53 -12.52 0.04 -6.01
C GLY A 53 -11.54 -0.19 -7.17
N ARG A 54 -10.27 0.24 -7.09
CA ARG A 54 -9.24 0.01 -8.12
C ARG A 54 -8.26 -1.09 -7.72
N LYS A 55 -8.72 -2.35 -7.76
CA LYS A 55 -7.91 -3.52 -7.42
C LYS A 55 -6.65 -3.69 -8.28
N ASP A 56 -6.65 -3.20 -9.51
CA ASP A 56 -5.47 -3.23 -10.40
C ASP A 56 -4.36 -2.25 -10.00
N ASN A 57 -4.67 -1.24 -9.18
CA ASN A 57 -3.69 -0.24 -8.78
C ASN A 57 -2.80 -0.71 -7.63
N PHE A 58 -3.04 -1.89 -7.04
CA PHE A 58 -2.19 -2.42 -6.00
C PHE A 58 -2.01 -3.94 -6.06
N LYS A 59 -0.82 -4.40 -5.66
CA LYS A 59 -0.51 -5.82 -5.51
C LYS A 59 0.15 -6.06 -4.15
N VAL A 60 -0.38 -7.02 -3.39
CA VAL A 60 0.24 -7.48 -2.14
C VAL A 60 0.81 -8.88 -2.40
N GLU A 61 2.13 -9.03 -2.25
CA GLU A 61 2.85 -10.29 -2.38
C GLU A 61 3.40 -10.69 -1.01
N ARG A 62 3.13 -11.92 -0.58
CA ARG A 62 3.62 -12.44 0.70
C ARG A 62 4.98 -13.11 0.48
N ARG A 63 5.97 -12.74 1.31
CA ARG A 63 7.36 -13.23 1.24
C ARG A 63 7.83 -13.77 2.59
#